data_AF-A0A4R6CQB5-F1
#
_entry.id   AF-A0A4R6CQB5-F1
#
_cell.length_a   1.000
_cell.length_b   1.000
_cell.length_c   1.000
_cell.angle_alpha   90.00
_cell.angle_beta   90.00
_cell.angle_gamma   90.00
#
_symmetry.space_group_name_H-M   'P 1'
#
loop_
_entity.id
_entity.type
_entity.pdbx_description
1 polymer ?
#
loop_
_entity_poly.entity_id
_entity_poly.type
_entity_poly.pdbx_seq_one_letter_code
_entity_poly.pdbx_strand_id
1 'polypeptide(L)'
;MNDFTKNMAQALFDQDKVNDFLRKEIQTAVNQLLKVELTAFLGYDPYARNGWNTGNSRNGAYFRKVDTQFGPIEVQVPRDRNGQFHQHTLPDYKQHSDILESMIIKLYSKGVTTREIADLIEKMYGSHY
;
A
#
# COMPACT_ATOMS: atom_id res chain seq x y z
N MET A 1 -19.56 11.90 -17.93
CA MET A 1 -19.03 12.16 -16.57
C MET A 1 -18.40 10.86 -16.12
N ASN A 2 -17.08 10.83 -15.92
CA ASN A 2 -16.38 9.59 -15.56
C ASN A 2 -16.79 9.14 -14.16
N ASP A 3 -16.71 7.84 -13.86
CA ASP A 3 -17.09 7.30 -12.54
C ASP A 3 -16.34 7.99 -11.40
N PHE A 4 -15.07 8.33 -11.61
CA PHE A 4 -14.27 9.16 -10.70
C PHE A 4 -14.96 10.49 -10.35
N THR A 5 -15.39 11.26 -11.37
CA THR A 5 -16.00 12.58 -11.16
C THR A 5 -17.35 12.49 -10.44
N LYS A 6 -18.08 11.40 -10.66
CA LYS A 6 -19.37 11.14 -9.99
C LYS A 6 -19.15 10.76 -8.53
N ASN A 7 -18.19 9.87 -8.25
CA ASN A 7 -17.85 9.42 -6.91
C ASN A 7 -17.24 10.54 -6.07
N MET A 8 -16.36 11.35 -6.67
CA MET A 8 -15.79 12.54 -6.03
C MET A 8 -16.88 13.57 -5.67
N ALA A 9 -17.81 13.85 -6.60
CA ALA A 9 -18.90 14.80 -6.34
C ALA A 9 -19.82 14.36 -5.20
N GLN A 10 -20.07 13.05 -5.08
CA GLN A 10 -20.84 12.48 -3.97
C GLN A 10 -20.09 12.49 -2.64
N ALA A 11 -18.76 12.38 -2.67
CA ALA A 11 -17.91 12.38 -1.48
C ALA A 11 -17.65 13.80 -0.92
N LEU A 12 -17.67 14.85 -1.76
CA LEU A 12 -17.28 16.22 -1.37
C LEU A 12 -17.96 16.78 -0.12
N PHE A 13 -19.17 16.31 0.22
CA PHE A 13 -19.95 16.84 1.35
C PHE A 13 -20.03 15.89 2.55
N ASP A 14 -19.35 14.74 2.51
CA ASP A 14 -19.43 13.71 3.55
C ASP A 14 -18.02 13.18 3.85
N GLN A 15 -17.51 13.50 5.03
CA GLN A 15 -16.12 13.26 5.43
C GLN A 15 -15.76 11.77 5.43
N ASP A 16 -16.69 10.89 5.81
CA ASP A 16 -16.49 9.44 5.79
C ASP A 16 -16.44 8.90 4.36
N LYS A 17 -17.26 9.47 3.46
CA LYS A 17 -17.24 9.11 2.04
C LYS A 17 -15.96 9.60 1.34
N VAL A 18 -15.40 10.74 1.75
CA VAL A 18 -14.09 11.20 1.24
C VAL A 18 -13.00 10.18 1.56
N ASN A 19 -12.94 9.71 2.82
CA ASN A 19 -11.92 8.76 3.24
C ASN A 19 -12.03 7.43 2.49
N ASP A 20 -13.25 6.89 2.34
CA ASP A 20 -13.46 5.64 1.58
C ASP A 20 -13.12 5.81 0.09
N PHE A 21 -13.46 6.96 -0.50
CA PHE A 21 -13.10 7.29 -1.88
C PHE A 21 -11.58 7.32 -2.05
N LEU A 22 -10.87 8.09 -1.24
CA LEU A 22 -9.41 8.20 -1.31
C LEU A 22 -8.73 6.85 -1.11
N ARG A 23 -9.22 6.02 -0.17
CA ARG A 23 -8.73 4.67 0.05
C ARG A 23 -8.80 3.81 -1.22
N LYS A 24 -9.95 3.81 -1.90
CA LYS A 24 -10.16 3.04 -3.15
C LYS A 24 -9.32 3.55 -4.31
N GLU A 25 -9.17 4.87 -4.43
CA GLU A 25 -8.34 5.48 -5.47
C GLU A 25 -6.85 5.18 -5.25
N ILE A 26 -6.36 5.27 -4.01
CA ILE A 26 -4.99 4.87 -3.66
C ILE A 26 -4.77 3.40 -3.99
N GLN A 27 -5.70 2.51 -3.62
CA GLN A 27 -5.61 1.09 -3.95
C GLN A 27 -5.49 0.87 -5.46
N THR A 28 -6.31 1.55 -6.25
CA THR A 28 -6.32 1.44 -7.71
C THR A 28 -5.01 1.96 -8.31
N ALA A 29 -4.56 3.14 -7.87
CA ALA A 29 -3.33 3.78 -8.32
C ALA A 29 -2.09 2.91 -8.02
N VAL A 30 -1.96 2.38 -6.80
CA VAL A 30 -0.84 1.51 -6.41
C VAL A 30 -0.84 0.23 -7.25
N ASN A 31 -2.00 -0.42 -7.42
CA ASN A 31 -2.11 -1.64 -8.22
C ASN A 31 -1.78 -1.39 -9.70
N GLN A 32 -2.14 -0.23 -10.23
CA GLN A 32 -1.78 0.15 -11.59
C GLN A 32 -0.28 0.42 -11.71
N LEU A 33 0.31 1.13 -10.75
CA LEU A 33 1.74 1.46 -10.75
C LEU A 33 2.59 0.18 -10.72
N LEU A 34 2.24 -0.79 -9.86
CA LEU A 34 2.93 -2.08 -9.80
C LEU A 34 2.86 -2.87 -11.11
N LYS A 35 1.72 -2.82 -11.82
CA LYS A 35 1.60 -3.45 -13.15
C LYS A 35 2.50 -2.77 -14.17
N VAL A 36 2.57 -1.45 -14.14
CA VAL A 36 3.45 -0.65 -15.02
C VAL A 36 4.91 -0.95 -14.71
N GLU A 37 5.30 -1.05 -13.43
CA GLU A 37 6.66 -1.46 -13.04
C GLU A 37 7.03 -2.82 -13.61
N LEU A 38 6.16 -3.83 -13.50
CA LEU A 38 6.46 -5.15 -14.07
C LEU A 38 6.56 -5.09 -15.61
N THR A 39 5.72 -4.29 -16.26
CA THR A 39 5.83 -4.07 -17.72
C THR A 39 7.16 -3.41 -18.09
N ALA A 40 7.59 -2.40 -17.34
CA ALA A 40 8.87 -1.74 -17.56
C ALA A 40 10.05 -2.68 -17.32
N PHE A 41 9.99 -3.52 -16.27
CA PHE A 41 11.02 -4.52 -15.96
C PHE A 41 11.14 -5.59 -17.05
N LEU A 42 10.01 -6.11 -17.54
CA LEU A 42 10.01 -7.15 -18.57
C LEU A 42 10.26 -6.58 -19.99
N GLY A 43 9.99 -5.30 -20.22
CA GLY A 43 10.15 -4.62 -21.51
C GLY A 43 9.04 -4.91 -22.52
N TYR A 44 7.92 -5.49 -22.10
CA TYR A 44 6.79 -5.78 -22.98
C TYR A 44 5.47 -5.83 -22.23
N ASP A 45 4.35 -5.49 -22.90
CA ASP A 45 3.01 -5.49 -22.33
C ASP A 45 2.42 -6.89 -22.07
N PRO A 46 1.40 -7.02 -21.20
CA PRO A 46 0.71 -8.29 -20.99
C PRO A 46 0.23 -8.90 -22.31
N TYR A 47 0.52 -10.18 -22.52
CA TYR A 47 0.17 -10.96 -23.73
C TYR A 47 0.79 -10.47 -25.05
N ALA A 48 1.71 -9.50 -25.00
CA ALA A 48 2.35 -9.01 -26.21
C ALA A 48 3.33 -10.05 -26.79
N ARG A 49 3.35 -10.16 -28.12
CA ARG A 49 4.12 -11.19 -28.86
C ARG A 49 5.63 -11.02 -28.74
N ASN A 50 6.10 -9.80 -28.52
CA ASN A 50 7.50 -9.48 -28.22
C ASN A 50 8.00 -10.13 -26.92
N GLY A 51 7.10 -10.54 -26.02
CA GLY A 51 7.44 -11.29 -24.81
C GLY A 51 7.65 -12.79 -25.01
N TRP A 52 7.49 -13.32 -26.23
CA TRP A 52 7.68 -14.74 -26.50
C TRP A 52 9.17 -15.08 -26.62
N ASN A 53 9.61 -16.17 -25.99
CA ASN A 53 11.01 -16.64 -26.00
C ASN A 53 12.04 -15.63 -25.46
N THR A 54 11.63 -14.67 -24.62
CA THR A 54 12.53 -13.70 -23.96
C THR A 54 13.24 -14.27 -22.73
N GLY A 55 12.90 -15.48 -22.30
CA GLY A 55 13.51 -16.17 -21.16
C GLY A 55 12.91 -15.83 -19.79
N ASN A 56 12.04 -14.82 -19.70
CA ASN A 56 11.25 -14.52 -18.50
C ASN A 56 9.80 -14.19 -18.87
N SER A 57 8.86 -14.46 -17.98
CA SER A 57 7.44 -14.25 -18.23
C SER A 57 6.67 -13.81 -16.99
N ARG A 58 5.50 -13.22 -17.18
CA ARG A 58 4.58 -12.90 -16.08
C ARG A 58 4.03 -14.20 -15.47
N ASN A 59 3.96 -14.28 -14.15
CA ASN A 59 3.57 -15.48 -13.42
C ASN A 59 2.56 -15.17 -12.29
N GLY A 60 1.48 -14.49 -12.67
CA GLY A 60 0.41 -14.11 -11.76
C GLY A 60 0.80 -12.99 -10.78
N ALA A 61 0.10 -12.93 -9.66
CA ALA A 61 0.27 -11.94 -8.61
C ALA A 61 -0.03 -12.59 -7.25
N TYR A 62 0.48 -11.98 -6.17
CA TYR A 62 0.05 -12.28 -4.81
C TYR A 62 -0.62 -11.07 -4.18
N PHE A 63 -1.47 -11.33 -3.18
CA PHE A 63 -2.24 -10.30 -2.49
C PHE A 63 -1.56 -9.95 -1.18
N ARG A 64 -1.51 -8.66 -0.88
CA ARG A 64 -0.96 -8.12 0.35
C ARG A 64 -1.86 -7.00 0.86
N LYS A 65 -2.18 -7.04 2.15
CA LYS A 65 -2.84 -5.92 2.83
C LYS A 65 -1.81 -4.90 3.27
N VAL A 66 -2.10 -3.63 3.02
CA VAL A 66 -1.27 -2.51 3.45
C VAL A 66 -2.17 -1.54 4.19
N ASP A 67 -1.77 -1.16 5.39
CA ASP A 67 -2.49 -0.20 6.20
C ASP A 67 -2.08 1.21 5.81
N THR A 68 -3.07 1.99 5.37
CA THR A 68 -2.90 3.40 5.04
C THR A 68 -3.65 4.26 6.06
N GLN A 69 -3.37 5.56 6.06
CA GLN A 69 -4.11 6.52 6.88
C GLN A 69 -5.62 6.50 6.62
N PHE A 70 -6.04 6.13 5.41
CA PHE A 70 -7.44 6.07 5.01
C PHE A 70 -8.08 4.68 5.26
N GLY A 71 -7.33 3.76 5.87
CA GLY A 71 -7.73 2.38 6.14
C GLY A 71 -6.92 1.33 5.35
N PRO A 72 -7.19 0.04 5.58
CA PRO A 72 -6.49 -1.04 4.88
C PRO A 72 -6.86 -1.07 3.41
N ILE A 73 -5.85 -1.22 2.56
CA ILE A 73 -5.98 -1.44 1.11
C ILE A 73 -5.46 -2.82 0.73
N GLU A 74 -6.03 -3.39 -0.33
CA GLU A 74 -5.58 -4.66 -0.90
C GLU A 74 -4.74 -4.43 -2.15
N VAL A 75 -3.46 -4.81 -2.05
CA VAL A 75 -2.48 -4.64 -3.12
C VAL A 75 -2.22 -5.98 -3.81
N GLN A 76 -2.24 -5.95 -5.14
CA GLN A 76 -1.91 -7.05 -6.03
C GLN A 76 -0.50 -6.87 -6.56
N VAL A 77 0.47 -7.53 -5.92
CA VAL A 77 1.87 -7.44 -6.31
C VAL A 77 2.14 -8.46 -7.42
N PRO A 78 2.47 -8.02 -8.64
CA PRO A 78 2.64 -8.92 -9.76
C PRO A 78 4.01 -9.60 -9.68
N ARG A 79 4.14 -10.78 -10.31
CA ARG A 79 5.36 -11.60 -10.25
C ARG A 79 5.85 -11.98 -11.64
N ASP A 80 7.16 -12.12 -11.77
CA ASP A 80 7.78 -12.78 -12.91
C ASP A 80 8.03 -14.27 -12.62
N ARG A 81 8.34 -15.03 -13.67
CA ARG A 81 8.54 -16.48 -13.62
C ARG A 81 9.87 -16.84 -12.99
N ASN A 82 10.89 -16.01 -13.21
CA ASN A 82 12.24 -16.25 -12.70
C ASN A 82 12.45 -15.68 -11.28
N GLY A 83 11.49 -14.92 -10.75
CA GLY A 83 11.57 -14.32 -9.41
C GLY A 83 12.61 -13.21 -9.31
N GLN A 84 12.90 -12.53 -10.43
CA GLN A 84 13.89 -11.46 -10.51
C GLN A 84 13.27 -10.06 -10.33
N PHE A 85 11.94 -9.95 -10.44
CA PHE A 85 11.25 -8.69 -10.26
C PHE A 85 11.13 -8.33 -8.77
N HIS A 86 11.58 -7.13 -8.43
CA HIS A 86 11.36 -6.51 -7.13
C HIS A 86 10.63 -5.18 -7.31
N GLN A 87 9.47 -5.02 -6.69
CA GLN A 87 8.72 -3.76 -6.71
C GLN A 87 9.52 -2.61 -6.10
N HIS A 88 9.33 -1.40 -6.62
CA HIS A 88 9.92 -0.18 -6.05
C HIS A 88 8.84 0.73 -5.45
N THR A 89 7.59 0.61 -5.91
CA THR A 89 6.44 1.35 -5.38
C THR A 89 6.27 1.16 -3.88
N LEU A 90 6.50 -0.06 -3.39
CA LEU A 90 6.22 -0.46 -2.01
C LEU A 90 7.45 -1.14 -1.39
N PRO A 91 7.77 -0.84 -0.13
CA PRO A 91 8.80 -1.56 0.60
C PRO A 91 8.40 -3.03 0.80
N ASP A 92 9.39 -3.90 0.72
CA ASP A 92 9.24 -5.33 0.97
C ASP A 92 8.74 -5.57 2.40
N TYR A 93 7.74 -6.44 2.53
CA TYR A 93 7.16 -6.95 3.80
C TYR A 93 6.53 -5.93 4.78
N LYS A 94 6.79 -4.63 4.67
CA LYS A 94 6.21 -3.56 5.52
C LYS A 94 4.71 -3.30 5.33
N GLN A 95 3.88 -3.81 6.24
CA GLN A 95 2.42 -3.71 6.12
C GLN A 95 1.83 -2.44 6.76
N HIS A 96 2.54 -1.83 7.70
CA HIS A 96 2.07 -0.68 8.48
C HIS A 96 3.09 0.46 8.42
N SER A 97 2.65 1.66 8.81
CA SER A 97 3.52 2.83 8.92
C SER A 97 4.26 2.84 10.27
N ASP A 98 5.57 3.11 10.27
CA ASP A 98 6.42 3.17 11.48
C ASP A 98 6.16 4.42 12.37
N ILE A 99 4.96 4.99 12.30
CA ILE A 99 4.59 6.24 12.98
C ILE A 99 4.60 6.04 14.49
N LEU A 100 4.09 4.88 14.96
CA LEU A 100 4.01 4.56 16.37
C LEU A 100 5.42 4.36 16.95
N GLU A 101 6.28 3.61 16.27
CA GLU A 101 7.67 3.39 16.64
C GLU A 101 8.43 4.71 16.70
N SER A 102 8.23 5.57 15.71
CA SER A 102 8.82 6.92 15.68
C SER A 102 8.33 7.78 16.86
N MET A 103 7.05 7.67 17.22
CA MET A 103 6.46 8.38 18.35
C MET A 103 7.02 7.86 19.69
N ILE A 104 7.17 6.54 19.85
CA ILE A 104 7.80 5.93 21.03
C ILE A 104 9.22 6.47 21.22
N ILE A 105 10.04 6.41 20.16
CA ILE A 105 11.42 6.90 20.20
C ILE A 105 11.45 8.38 20.60
N LYS A 106 10.52 9.19 20.05
CA LYS A 106 10.43 10.62 20.35
C LYS A 106 10.01 10.89 21.80
N LEU A 107 9.02 10.18 22.33
CA LEU A 107 8.58 10.31 23.73
C LEU A 107 9.71 9.92 24.69
N TYR A 108 10.41 8.83 24.40
CA TYR A 108 11.57 8.41 25.18
C TYR A 108 12.68 9.47 25.14
N SER A 109 12.97 10.04 23.96
CA SER A 109 13.96 11.13 23.81
C SER A 109 13.60 12.40 24.58
N LYS A 110 12.31 12.60 24.88
CA LYS A 110 11.78 13.73 25.65
C LYS A 110 11.76 13.47 27.16
N GLY A 111 12.24 12.31 27.61
CA GLY A 111 12.32 11.95 29.03
C GLY A 111 11.02 11.38 29.59
N VAL A 112 10.06 11.01 28.74
CA VAL A 112 8.86 10.28 29.18
C VAL A 112 9.26 8.86 29.54
N THR A 113 8.80 8.37 30.69
CA THR A 113 9.20 7.03 31.16
C THR A 113 8.56 5.94 30.31
N THR A 114 9.21 4.78 30.22
CA THR A 114 8.68 3.64 29.44
C THR A 114 7.33 3.15 29.95
N ARG A 115 7.04 3.29 31.25
CA ARG A 115 5.72 2.99 31.82
C ARG A 115 4.64 3.97 31.35
N GLU A 116 4.91 5.27 31.39
CA GLU A 116 3.98 6.28 30.89
C GLU A 116 3.71 6.13 29.39
N ILE A 117 4.74 5.76 28.61
CA ILE A 117 4.60 5.47 27.18
C ILE A 117 3.69 4.24 26.98
N ALA A 118 3.90 3.15 27.74
CA ALA A 118 3.07 1.96 27.66
C ALA A 118 1.60 2.27 28.02
N ASP A 119 1.37 2.99 29.13
CA ASP A 119 0.02 3.40 29.55
C ASP A 119 -0.68 4.27 28.50
N LEU A 120 0.07 5.15 27.82
CA LEU A 120 -0.44 5.98 26.73
C LEU A 120 -0.82 5.15 25.50
N ILE A 121 0.03 4.20 25.11
CA ILE A 121 -0.23 3.32 23.96
C ILE A 121 -1.44 2.44 24.24
N GLU A 122 -1.51 1.83 25.42
CA GLU A 122 -2.63 0.98 25.80
C GLU A 122 -3.96 1.75 25.80
N LYS A 123 -3.96 3.01 26.25
CA LYS A 123 -5.15 3.87 26.19
C LYS A 123 -5.55 4.26 24.77
N MET A 124 -4.59 4.45 23.86
CA MET A 124 -4.87 4.89 22.49
C MET A 124 -5.21 3.74 21.54
N TYR A 125 -4.58 2.58 21.71
CA TYR A 125 -4.64 1.46 20.76
C TYR A 125 -5.20 0.16 21.37
N GLY A 126 -5.44 0.10 22.68
CA GLY A 126 -5.94 -1.07 23.39
C GLY A 126 -4.88 -2.14 23.64
N SER A 127 -5.28 -3.26 24.26
CA SER A 127 -4.38 -4.35 24.70
C SER A 127 -3.84 -5.27 23.58
N HIS A 128 -3.92 -4.84 22.32
CA HIS A 128 -3.51 -5.64 21.15
C HIS A 128 -2.17 -5.20 20.54
N TYR A 129 -1.36 -4.46 21.31
CA TYR A 129 0.03 -4.12 21.01
C TYR A 129 0.92 -4.39 22.22
#